data_AF-A0A939G0L0-F1
#
_entry.id   AF-A0A939G0L0-F1
#
_cell.length_a   1.000
_cell.length_b   1.000
_cell.length_c   1.000
_cell.angle_alpha   90.00
_cell.angle_beta   90.00
_cell.angle_gamma   90.00
#
_symmetry.space_group_name_H-M   'P 1'
#
loop_
_entity.id
_entity.type
_entity.pdbx_description
1 polymer ?
#
loop_
_entity_poly.entity_id
_entity_poly.type
_entity_poly.pdbx_seq_one_letter_code
_entity_poly.pdbx_strand_id
1 'polypeptide(L)'
;MSERLEDELLALLGPADFVRLVEAFGGERRYVPKRDDDTEIAQHLGPAAARKLASAFGGDTIAIPLARGYRAAHYRAAALNNRQIAKRLGISLNGVEKIFRRTAQRAAQRTAKPKPSRPPASQRGLFDPGSC
;
A
#
# COMPACT_ATOMS: atom_id res chain seq x y z
N MET A 1 -6.72 6.62 -3.00
CA MET A 1 -5.86 6.98 -4.15
C MET A 1 -4.38 6.70 -3.90
N SER A 2 -3.85 6.83 -2.68
CA SER A 2 -2.43 6.56 -2.38
C SER A 2 -2.01 5.08 -2.36
N GLU A 3 -2.97 4.14 -2.32
CA GLU A 3 -2.70 2.70 -2.17
C GLU A 3 -2.17 2.04 -3.46
N ARG A 4 -2.63 2.48 -4.64
CA ARG A 4 -2.14 1.93 -5.92
C ARG A 4 -0.67 2.30 -6.17
N LEU A 5 -0.31 3.53 -5.80
CA LEU A 5 1.06 4.03 -5.91
C LEU A 5 2.02 3.28 -4.97
N GLU A 6 1.55 2.87 -3.79
CA GLU A 6 2.33 2.06 -2.84
C GLU A 6 2.70 0.70 -3.45
N ASP A 7 1.72 -0.03 -3.99
CA ASP A 7 1.96 -1.34 -4.64
C ASP A 7 2.86 -1.21 -5.89
N GLU A 8 2.69 -0.14 -6.68
CA GLU A 8 3.47 0.11 -7.89
C GLU A 8 4.94 0.47 -7.60
N LEU A 9 5.17 1.37 -6.62
CA LEU A 9 6.51 1.69 -6.14
C LEU A 9 7.22 0.46 -5.56
N LEU A 10 6.48 -0.37 -4.81
CA LEU A 10 7.02 -1.59 -4.23
C LEU A 10 7.40 -2.62 -5.30
N ALA A 11 6.58 -2.78 -6.34
CA ALA A 11 6.88 -3.66 -7.47
C ALA A 11 8.10 -3.17 -8.28
N LEU A 12 8.25 -1.85 -8.42
CA LEU A 12 9.31 -1.24 -9.22
C LEU A 12 10.66 -1.25 -8.51
N LEU A 13 10.70 -0.80 -7.26
CA LEU A 13 11.94 -0.63 -6.47
C LEU A 13 12.34 -1.93 -5.77
N GLY A 14 11.35 -2.73 -5.38
CA GLY A 14 11.53 -3.85 -4.48
C GLY A 14 11.43 -3.45 -3.00
N PRO A 15 11.27 -4.44 -2.11
CA PRO A 15 10.89 -4.21 -0.72
C PRO A 15 11.94 -3.44 0.10
N ALA A 16 13.24 -3.68 -0.15
CA ALA A 16 14.32 -3.04 0.58
C ALA A 16 14.48 -1.55 0.21
N ASP A 17 14.53 -1.26 -1.09
CA ASP A 17 14.65 0.11 -1.61
C ASP A 17 13.38 0.91 -1.33
N PHE A 18 12.20 0.29 -1.41
CA PHE A 18 10.94 0.93 -1.05
C PHE A 18 10.92 1.39 0.43
N VAL A 19 11.39 0.55 1.36
CA VAL A 19 11.46 0.94 2.78
C VAL A 19 12.36 2.17 2.94
N ARG A 20 13.56 2.18 2.34
CA ARG A 20 14.48 3.33 2.42
C ARG A 20 13.84 4.62 1.89
N LEU A 21 13.07 4.53 0.81
CA LEU A 21 12.39 5.69 0.20
C LEU A 21 11.37 6.27 1.16
N VAL A 22 10.53 5.42 1.75
CA VAL A 22 9.49 5.84 2.68
C VAL A 22 10.08 6.30 4.02
N GLU A 23 11.21 5.74 4.45
CA GLU A 23 11.91 6.21 5.65
C GLU A 23 12.47 7.62 5.48
N ALA A 24 13.02 7.94 4.30
CA ALA A 24 13.61 9.25 4.02
C ALA A 24 12.58 10.33 3.66
N PHE A 25 11.59 10.01 2.81
CA PHE A 25 10.69 11.01 2.21
C PHE A 25 9.20 10.71 2.43
N GLY A 26 8.86 9.75 3.28
CA GLY A 26 7.47 9.34 3.51
C GLY A 26 6.60 10.50 4.01
N GLY A 27 5.50 10.76 3.31
CA GLY A 27 4.55 11.83 3.65
C GLY A 27 4.77 13.15 2.91
N GLU A 28 5.79 13.22 2.06
CA GLU A 28 6.08 14.40 1.24
C GLU A 28 5.71 14.20 -0.22
N ARG A 29 5.40 15.32 -0.90
CA ARG A 29 5.26 15.36 -2.36
C ARG A 29 6.61 15.73 -2.93
N ARG A 30 7.20 14.82 -3.70
CA ARG A 30 8.53 15.03 -4.29
C ARG A 30 8.47 14.95 -5.79
N TYR A 31 9.12 15.92 -6.42
CA TYR A 31 9.34 15.94 -7.85
C TYR A 31 10.43 14.95 -8.21
N VAL A 32 10.15 14.05 -9.15
CA VAL A 32 11.11 13.09 -9.68
C VAL A 32 11.61 13.63 -11.02
N PRO A 33 12.85 14.14 -11.11
CA PRO A 33 13.36 14.61 -12.38
C PRO A 33 13.57 13.44 -13.35
N LYS A 34 13.48 13.74 -14.66
CA LYS A 34 13.73 12.77 -15.74
C LYS A 34 15.17 12.27 -15.82
N ARG A 35 16.11 13.00 -15.22
CA ARG A 35 17.53 12.67 -15.19
C ARG A 35 17.94 12.30 -13.77
N ASP A 36 18.75 11.25 -13.69
CA ASP A 36 19.24 10.59 -12.49
C ASP A 36 20.42 11.32 -11.81
N ASP A 37 20.77 12.52 -12.28
CA ASP A 37 21.90 13.30 -11.78
C ASP A 37 21.59 13.91 -10.41
N ASP A 38 22.23 13.35 -9.38
CA ASP A 38 22.44 13.93 -8.05
C ASP A 38 21.19 14.40 -7.30
N THR A 39 20.11 13.64 -7.42
CA THR A 39 18.90 13.89 -6.64
C THR A 39 19.06 13.41 -5.20
N GLU A 40 18.42 14.09 -4.24
CA GLU A 40 18.33 13.61 -2.85
C GLU A 40 17.82 12.15 -2.79
N ILE A 41 16.97 11.76 -3.75
CA ILE A 41 16.50 10.38 -3.91
C ILE A 41 17.69 9.44 -4.22
N ALA A 42 18.55 9.77 -5.18
CA ALA A 42 19.73 8.98 -5.51
C ALA A 42 20.73 8.89 -4.34
N GLN A 43 20.85 9.93 -3.53
CA GLN A 43 21.72 9.92 -2.35
C GLN A 43 21.22 8.99 -1.25
N HIS A 44 19.91 8.90 -1.04
CA HIS A 44 19.33 8.03 -0.01
C HIS A 44 19.08 6.58 -0.46
N LEU A 45 18.69 6.38 -1.73
CA LEU A 45 18.31 5.07 -2.28
C LEU A 45 19.45 4.38 -3.04
N GLY A 46 20.40 5.15 -3.52
CA GLY A 46 21.42 4.72 -4.45
C GLY A 46 21.01 4.95 -5.91
N PRO A 47 22.01 5.02 -6.82
CA PRO A 47 21.80 5.41 -8.22
C PRO A 47 20.94 4.41 -9.00
N ALA A 48 21.03 3.12 -8.68
CA ALA A 48 20.26 2.08 -9.38
C ALA A 48 18.75 2.20 -9.11
N ALA A 49 18.36 2.46 -7.86
CA ALA A 49 16.96 2.60 -7.49
C ALA A 49 16.39 3.94 -7.99
N ALA A 50 17.19 5.02 -7.96
CA ALA A 50 16.82 6.30 -8.54
C ALA A 50 16.57 6.22 -10.05
N ARG A 51 17.39 5.48 -10.80
CA ARG A 51 17.17 5.24 -12.24
C ARG A 51 15.84 4.57 -12.54
N LYS A 52 15.46 3.54 -11.76
CA LYS A 52 14.15 2.88 -11.91
C LYS A 52 13.01 3.85 -11.67
N LEU A 53 13.12 4.67 -10.62
CA LEU A 53 12.15 5.71 -10.29
C LEU A 53 12.03 6.76 -11.40
N ALA A 54 13.16 7.29 -11.89
CA ALA A 54 13.20 8.26 -12.98
C ALA A 54 12.67 7.69 -14.30
N SER A 55 12.87 6.40 -14.56
CA SER A 55 12.33 5.75 -15.76
C SER A 55 10.80 5.61 -15.73
N ALA A 56 10.19 5.45 -14.56
CA ALA A 56 8.75 5.25 -14.43
C ALA A 56 7.98 6.56 -14.21
N PHE A 57 8.51 7.45 -13.37
CA PHE A 57 7.84 8.67 -12.90
C PHE A 57 8.62 9.94 -13.28
N GLY A 58 9.59 9.84 -14.19
CA GLY A 58 10.44 10.96 -14.59
C GLY A 58 9.63 12.12 -15.17
N GLY A 59 9.73 13.28 -14.52
CA GLY A 59 9.02 14.50 -14.89
C GLY A 59 7.70 14.71 -14.15
N ASP A 60 7.35 13.80 -13.23
CA ASP A 60 6.12 13.91 -12.43
C ASP A 60 6.42 14.21 -10.96
N THR A 61 5.43 14.81 -10.29
CA THR A 61 5.44 14.99 -8.83
C THR A 61 4.61 13.90 -8.18
N ILE A 62 5.29 12.98 -7.48
CA ILE A 62 4.63 11.89 -6.78
C ILE A 62 4.46 12.22 -5.29
N ALA A 63 3.32 11.81 -4.73
CA ALA A 63 3.08 11.87 -3.29
C ALA A 63 3.60 10.58 -2.66
N ILE A 64 4.73 10.64 -1.96
CA ILE A 64 5.37 9.46 -1.38
C ILE A 64 4.54 9.00 -0.17
N PRO A 65 3.96 7.78 -0.22
CA PRO A 65 3.13 7.29 0.87
C PRO A 65 4.00 7.04 2.11
N LEU A 66 3.45 7.28 3.31
CA LEU A 66 4.11 6.96 4.58
C LEU A 66 4.28 5.45 4.83
N ALA A 67 3.60 4.60 4.05
CA ALA A 67 3.58 3.14 4.12
C ALA A 67 3.71 2.56 5.55
N ARG A 68 2.93 3.12 6.49
CA ARG A 68 3.04 2.77 7.93
C ARG A 68 2.80 1.28 8.18
N GLY A 69 1.93 0.67 7.37
CA GLY A 69 1.68 -0.77 7.36
C GLY A 69 2.89 -1.59 6.92
N TYR A 70 3.53 -1.16 5.83
CA TYR A 70 4.71 -1.83 5.31
C TYR A 70 5.90 -1.74 6.26
N ARG A 71 6.16 -0.55 6.83
CA ARG A 71 7.21 -0.35 7.84
C ARG A 71 6.96 -1.20 9.09
N ALA A 72 5.72 -1.25 9.58
CA ALA A 72 5.37 -2.11 10.72
C ALA A 72 5.62 -3.60 10.43
N ALA A 73 5.25 -4.08 9.23
CA ALA A 73 5.50 -5.45 8.80
C ALA A 73 7.00 -5.74 8.64
N HIS A 74 7.77 -4.82 8.07
CA HIS A 74 9.22 -4.94 7.93
C HIS A 74 9.92 -5.04 9.30
N TYR A 75 9.57 -4.19 10.26
CA TYR A 75 10.11 -4.29 11.62
C TYR A 75 9.68 -5.56 12.33
N ARG A 76 8.48 -6.07 12.05
CA ARG A 76 8.02 -7.35 12.59
C ARG A 76 8.83 -8.52 12.04
N ALA A 77 9.17 -8.49 10.75
CA ALA A 77 10.05 -9.47 10.12
C ALA A 77 11.49 -9.43 10.71
N ALA A 78 11.95 -8.24 11.10
CA ALA A 78 13.21 -8.04 11.84
C ALA A 78 13.10 -8.36 13.35
N ALA A 79 12.08 -9.12 13.77
CA ALA A 79 11.84 -9.58 15.14
C ALA A 79 11.70 -8.47 16.21
N LEU A 80 11.37 -7.23 15.84
CA LEU A 80 11.12 -6.18 16.81
C LEU A 80 9.78 -6.37 17.53
N ASN A 81 9.76 -6.01 18.81
CA ASN A 81 8.55 -6.07 19.63
C ASN A 81 7.61 -4.90 19.31
N ASN A 82 6.30 -5.08 19.46
CA ASN A 82 5.28 -4.07 19.13
C ASN A 82 5.52 -2.72 19.83
N ARG A 83 6.09 -2.74 21.05
CA ARG A 83 6.51 -1.53 21.78
C ARG A 83 7.64 -0.77 21.07
N GLN A 84 8.62 -1.48 20.53
CA GLN A 84 9.74 -0.88 19.79
C GLN A 84 9.26 -0.34 18.44
N ILE A 85 8.36 -1.07 17.78
CA ILE A 85 7.70 -0.63 16.54
C ILE A 85 6.91 0.66 16.79
N ALA A 86 6.12 0.73 17.87
CA ALA A 86 5.38 1.92 18.28
C ALA A 86 6.30 3.13 18.47
N LYS A 87 7.41 2.95 19.18
CA LYS A 87 8.42 4.00 19.37
C LYS A 87 9.05 4.48 18.06
N ARG A 88 9.43 3.57 17.16
CA ARG A 88 10.01 3.94 15.86
C ARG A 88 9.03 4.62 14.92
N LEU A 89 7.76 4.23 14.96
CA LEU A 89 6.72 4.82 14.12
C LEU A 89 6.11 6.10 14.72
N GLY A 90 6.45 6.44 15.97
CA GLY A 90 5.88 7.59 16.67
C GLY A 90 4.37 7.46 16.93
N ILE A 91 3.86 6.25 17.11
CA ILE A 91 2.42 5.98 17.34
C ILE A 91 2.21 5.12 18.59
N SER A 92 0.96 5.05 19.05
CA SER A 92 0.59 4.19 20.18
C SER A 92 0.62 2.70 19.79
N LEU A 93 0.78 1.83 20.80
CA LEU A 93 0.64 0.37 20.66
C LEU A 93 -0.69 -0.02 19.97
N ASN A 94 -1.80 0.58 20.40
CA ASN A 94 -3.11 0.38 19.78
C ASN A 94 -3.12 0.80 18.30
N GLY A 95 -2.35 1.83 17.94
CA GLY A 95 -2.15 2.23 16.55
C GLY A 95 -1.44 1.16 15.73
N VAL A 96 -0.37 0.57 16.28
CA VAL A 96 0.37 -0.54 15.67
C VAL A 96 -0.53 -1.77 15.48
N GLU A 97 -1.31 -2.14 16.49
CA GLU A 97 -2.26 -3.27 16.41
C GLU A 97 -3.34 -3.03 15.34
N LYS A 98 -3.90 -1.82 15.28
CA LYS A 98 -4.86 -1.44 14.23
C LYS A 98 -4.26 -1.55 12.83
N ILE A 99 -2.99 -1.18 12.66
CA ILE A 99 -2.26 -1.33 11.40
C ILE A 99 -2.18 -2.81 11.03
N PHE A 100 -1.70 -3.68 11.93
CA PHE A 100 -1.61 -5.11 11.66
C PHE A 100 -2.96 -5.75 11.35
N ARG A 101 -4.01 -5.36 12.09
CA ARG A 101 -5.37 -5.81 11.84
C ARG A 101 -5.85 -5.43 10.43
N ARG A 102 -5.59 -4.19 9.98
CA ARG A 102 -5.95 -3.75 8.61
C ARG A 102 -5.16 -4.51 7.56
N THR A 103 -3.86 -4.72 7.76
CA THR A 103 -3.02 -5.47 6.82
C THR A 103 -3.48 -6.94 6.69
N ALA A 104 -3.81 -7.59 7.80
CA ALA A 104 -4.36 -8.94 7.82
C ALA A 104 -5.71 -9.02 7.11
N GLN A 105 -6.60 -8.04 7.34
CA GLN A 105 -7.88 -7.95 6.63
C GLN A 105 -7.71 -7.77 5.13
N ARG A 106 -6.69 -7.02 4.67
CA ARG A 106 -6.38 -6.87 3.24
C ARG A 106 -5.86 -8.17 2.62
N ALA A 107 -4.99 -8.89 3.32
CA ALA A 107 -4.50 -10.19 2.85
C ALA A 107 -5.64 -11.21 2.71
N ALA A 108 -6.58 -11.21 3.67
CA ALA A 108 -7.78 -12.04 3.63
C ALA A 108 -8.73 -11.65 2.48
N GLN A 109 -8.90 -10.35 2.20
CA GLN A 109 -9.72 -9.88 1.08
C GLN A 109 -9.12 -10.21 -0.29
N ARG A 110 -7.78 -10.17 -0.44
CA ARG A 110 -7.10 -10.56 -1.70
C ARG A 110 -7.22 -12.06 -2.02
N THR A 111 -7.37 -12.89 -0.99
CA THR A 111 -7.54 -14.36 -1.14
C THR A 111 -8.99 -14.80 -1.17
N ALA A 112 -9.92 -14.00 -0.65
CA ALA A 112 -11.35 -14.26 -0.75
C ALA A 112 -11.83 -14.02 -2.20
N LYS A 113 -11.94 -15.10 -2.99
CA LYS A 113 -12.75 -15.13 -4.22
C LYS A 113 -14.11 -14.48 -3.96
N PRO A 114 -14.67 -13.67 -4.90
CA PRO A 114 -15.98 -13.09 -4.72
C PRO A 114 -17.00 -14.21 -4.52
N LYS A 115 -17.74 -14.16 -3.42
CA LYS A 115 -18.85 -15.07 -3.14
C LYS A 115 -19.89 -14.86 -4.26
N PRO A 116 -20.32 -15.90 -5.01
CA PRO A 116 -21.30 -15.72 -6.07
C PRO A 116 -22.57 -15.17 -5.43
N SER A 117 -22.99 -13.99 -5.91
CA SER A 117 -24.27 -13.40 -5.55
C SER A 117 -25.36 -14.38 -5.96
N ARG A 118 -26.21 -14.74 -4.99
CA ARG A 118 -27.37 -15.60 -5.18
C ARG A 118 -28.23 -14.99 -6.30
N PRO A 119 -28.66 -15.75 -7.34
CA PRO A 119 -29.57 -15.20 -8.34
C PRO A 119 -30.89 -14.80 -7.65
N PRO A 120 -31.54 -13.71 -8.08
CA PRO A 120 -32.82 -13.30 -7.52
C PRO A 120 -33.84 -14.41 -7.72
N ALA A 121 -34.56 -14.74 -6.64
CA ALA A 121 -35.62 -15.73 -6.66
C ALA A 121 -36.69 -15.32 -7.67
N SER A 122 -36.87 -16.19 -8.67
CA SER A 122 -38.10 -16.43 -9.44
C SER A 122 -39.31 -15.57 -9.00
N GLN A 123 -39.77 -14.73 -9.92
CA GLN A 123 -41.11 -14.15 -9.92
C GLN A 123 -42.14 -15.29 -9.77
N ARG A 124 -42.67 -15.47 -8.56
CA ARG A 124 -43.91 -16.19 -8.32
C ARG A 124 -44.96 -15.15 -7.98
N GLY A 125 -45.91 -14.97 -8.88
CA GLY A 125 -47.06 -14.12 -8.63
C GLY A 125 -47.72 -13.64 -9.91
N LEU A 126 -48.32 -14.56 -10.68
CA LEU A 126 -49.52 -14.21 -11.43
C LEU A 126 -50.63 -15.12 -10.94
N PHE A 127 -51.41 -14.55 -10.03
CA PHE A 127 -52.64 -15.08 -9.47
C PHE A 127 -53.74 -14.49 -10.36
N ASP A 128 -54.36 -15.31 -11.21
CA ASP A 128 -55.57 -14.95 -11.96
C ASP A 128 -56.76 -15.74 -11.41
N PRO A 129 -57.58 -15.15 -10.52
CA PRO A 129 -58.86 -15.71 -10.15
C PRO A 129 -59.95 -15.05 -11.01
N GLY A 130 -60.34 -15.68 -12.12
CA GLY A 130 -61.60 -15.33 -12.78
C GLY A 130 -61.66 -15.54 -14.29
N SER A 131 -62.30 -16.63 -14.71
CA SER A 131 -63.34 -16.55 -15.74
C SER A 131 -64.20 -17.82 -15.73
N CYS A 132 -65.49 -17.56 -15.55
CA CYS A 132 -66.72 -18.31 -15.81
C CYS A 132 -66.65 -19.74 -16.37
#